data_AF-A0A450RUX0-F1
#
_entry.id   AF-A0A450RUX0-F1
#
_cell.length_a   1.000
_cell.length_b   1.000
_cell.length_c   1.000
_cell.angle_alpha   90.00
_cell.angle_beta   90.00
_cell.angle_gamma   90.00
#
_symmetry.space_group_name_H-M   'P 1'
#
loop_
_entity.id
_entity.type
_entity.pdbx_description
1 polymer ?
#
loop_
_entity_poly.entity_id
_entity_poly.type
_entity_poly.pdbx_seq_one_letter_code
_entity_poly.pdbx_strand_id
1 'polypeptide(L)'
;MDYHRGRPLCMDDYRSFLGAVRVPAPGRDVVVSHGRHNAYDVPRHVVVLCGGRIFRMEVLDREGRPIPAPSLGAAFQGIRDVVEPYAKVWIVPASKAKTGEKAEFTLRD
;
A
#
# COMPACT_ATOMS: atom_id res chain seq x y z
N MET A 1 -3.09 -1.63 -23.70
CA MET A 1 -2.15 -1.20 -24.75
C MET A 1 -2.73 0.08 -25.25
N ASP A 2 -2.10 1.19 -24.88
CA ASP A 2 -2.71 2.50 -25.00
C ASP A 2 -2.14 3.19 -26.23
N TYR A 3 -2.94 4.06 -26.84
CA TYR A 3 -2.59 4.69 -28.11
C TYR A 3 -2.74 6.20 -28.03
N HIS A 4 -1.82 6.91 -28.67
CA HIS A 4 -1.95 8.35 -28.92
C HIS A 4 -1.83 8.60 -30.42
N ARG A 5 -2.90 9.12 -31.04
CA ARG A 5 -2.98 9.36 -32.49
C ARG A 5 -2.60 8.14 -33.34
N GLY A 6 -3.08 6.97 -32.93
CA GLY A 6 -2.80 5.70 -33.62
C GLY A 6 -1.41 5.11 -33.39
N ARG A 7 -0.57 5.72 -32.54
CA ARG A 7 0.74 5.17 -32.16
C ARG A 7 0.68 4.53 -30.77
N PRO A 8 1.27 3.35 -30.57
CA PRO A 8 1.30 2.71 -29.26
C PRO A 8 2.13 3.53 -28.27
N LEU A 9 1.67 3.60 -27.03
CA LEU A 9 2.38 4.21 -25.90
C LEU A 9 3.21 3.16 -25.15
N CYS A 10 4.30 3.62 -24.54
CA CYS A 10 5.08 2.79 -23.64
C CYS A 10 4.24 2.41 -22.42
N MET A 11 4.30 1.13 -22.01
CA MET A 11 3.56 0.61 -20.85
C MET A 11 4.50 0.31 -19.65
N ASP A 12 5.75 0.75 -19.70
CA ASP A 12 6.74 0.40 -18.67
C ASP A 12 6.40 0.96 -17.29
N ASP A 13 5.68 2.08 -17.22
CA ASP A 13 5.23 2.69 -15.96
C ASP A 13 4.30 1.76 -15.17
N TYR A 14 3.45 0.99 -15.85
CA TYR A 14 2.51 0.06 -15.22
C TYR A 14 3.20 -1.08 -14.48
N ARG A 15 4.44 -1.41 -14.86
CA ARG A 15 5.22 -2.47 -14.22
C ARG A 15 5.69 -2.13 -12.81
N SER A 16 5.61 -0.87 -12.40
CA SER A 16 5.99 -0.40 -11.06
C SER A 16 4.87 0.41 -10.38
N PHE A 17 3.67 0.39 -10.96
CA PHE A 17 2.52 1.13 -10.42
C PHE A 17 1.97 0.52 -9.13
N LEU A 18 1.95 -0.82 -9.05
CA LEU A 18 1.50 -1.58 -7.87
C LEU A 18 2.66 -2.38 -7.27
N GLY A 19 2.59 -2.61 -5.95
CA GLY A 19 3.60 -3.40 -5.24
C GLY A 19 4.98 -2.76 -5.21
N ALA A 20 5.09 -1.45 -5.45
CA ALA A 20 6.34 -0.71 -5.38
C ALA A 20 6.34 0.27 -4.21
N VAL A 21 7.52 0.52 -3.64
CA VAL A 21 7.73 1.44 -2.52
C VAL A 21 9.04 2.20 -2.68
N ARG A 22 9.04 3.47 -2.30
CA ARG A 22 10.27 4.27 -2.17
C ARG A 22 10.91 4.00 -0.82
N VAL A 23 12.17 3.60 -0.81
CA VAL A 23 12.96 3.35 0.39
C VAL A 23 14.02 4.45 0.53
N PRO A 24 14.00 5.24 1.62
CA PRO A 24 15.06 6.21 1.90
C PRO A 24 16.43 5.53 2.01
N ALA A 25 17.44 6.09 1.36
CA ALA A 25 18.82 5.58 1.40
C ALA A 25 19.83 6.74 1.39
N PRO A 26 21.05 6.54 1.92
CA PRO A 26 22.09 7.58 1.89
C PRO A 26 22.36 8.08 0.46
N GLY A 27 22.40 9.40 0.28
CA GLY A 27 22.61 10.04 -1.02
C GLY A 27 21.35 10.11 -1.88
N ARG A 28 20.72 8.96 -2.18
CA ARG A 28 19.53 8.90 -3.04
C ARG A 28 18.61 7.74 -2.65
N ASP A 29 17.33 8.05 -2.49
CA ASP A 29 16.28 7.06 -2.31
C ASP A 29 16.19 6.07 -3.49
N VAL A 30 15.82 4.83 -3.19
CA VAL A 30 15.61 3.79 -4.19
C VAL A 30 14.12 3.43 -4.28
N VAL A 31 13.67 3.00 -5.46
CA VAL A 31 12.33 2.44 -5.64
C VAL A 31 12.47 0.94 -5.75
N VAL A 32 11.84 0.21 -4.84
CA VAL A 32 11.80 -1.25 -4.84
C VAL A 32 10.44 -1.69 -5.35
N SER A 33 10.41 -2.57 -6.36
CA SER A 33 9.17 -3.16 -6.88
C SER A 33 9.13 -4.65 -6.52
N HIS A 34 8.08 -5.05 -5.82
CA HIS A 34 7.79 -6.44 -5.43
C HIS A 34 6.76 -7.10 -6.36
N GLY A 35 6.20 -6.35 -7.32
CA GLY A 35 5.23 -6.86 -8.31
C GLY A 35 5.87 -7.57 -9.50
N ARG A 36 7.19 -7.46 -9.68
CA ARG A 36 7.93 -8.14 -10.75
C ARG A 36 8.60 -9.39 -10.17
N HIS A 37 8.06 -10.58 -10.39
CA HIS A 37 8.82 -11.84 -10.61
C HIS A 37 7.88 -13.04 -10.81
N ASN A 38 8.08 -13.77 -11.90
CA ASN A 38 7.47 -15.07 -12.18
C ASN A 38 8.05 -16.15 -11.25
N ALA A 39 7.53 -16.30 -10.02
CA ALA A 39 7.61 -17.54 -9.21
C ALA A 39 7.11 -17.28 -7.77
N TYR A 40 5.95 -17.86 -7.42
CA TYR A 40 5.52 -18.28 -6.09
C TYR A 40 5.35 -17.26 -4.92
N ASP A 41 5.77 -16.00 -5.00
CA ASP A 41 5.75 -15.11 -3.82
C ASP A 41 5.38 -13.62 -4.09
N VAL A 42 4.48 -13.38 -5.05
CA VAL A 42 3.96 -12.02 -5.32
C VAL A 42 3.08 -11.57 -4.14
N PRO A 43 3.21 -10.31 -3.64
CA PRO A 43 2.37 -9.81 -2.56
C PRO A 43 0.87 -9.94 -2.88
N ARG A 44 0.14 -10.66 -2.03
CA ARG A 44 -1.32 -10.90 -2.12
C ARG A 44 -2.14 -10.02 -1.17
N HIS A 45 -1.48 -9.11 -0.48
CA HIS A 45 -2.04 -8.30 0.58
C HIS A 45 -1.93 -6.81 0.26
N VAL A 46 -2.79 -6.04 0.90
CA VAL A 46 -2.68 -4.59 1.02
C VAL A 46 -2.33 -4.22 2.46
N VAL A 47 -1.82 -3.00 2.63
CA VAL A 47 -1.61 -2.40 3.94
C VAL A 47 -2.73 -1.42 4.21
N VAL A 48 -3.41 -1.57 5.33
CA VAL A 48 -4.50 -0.70 5.78
C VAL A 48 -4.01 0.13 6.96
N LEU A 49 -4.12 1.46 6.87
CA LEU A 49 -3.87 2.37 7.97
C LEU A 49 -5.21 2.80 8.56
N CYS A 50 -5.47 2.48 9.82
CA CYS A 50 -6.73 2.81 10.50
C CYS A 50 -6.48 3.10 11.99
N GLY A 51 -6.97 4.25 12.49
CA GLY A 51 -6.58 4.87 13.78
C GLY A 51 -5.09 4.71 14.09
N GLY A 52 -4.33 4.83 12.99
CA GLY A 52 -2.91 4.53 12.79
C GLY A 52 -2.28 3.49 13.68
N ARG A 53 -2.96 2.37 13.68
CA ARG A 53 -2.31 1.09 13.51
C ARG A 53 -2.15 0.79 12.02
N ILE A 54 -1.22 -0.10 11.73
CA ILE A 54 -0.96 -0.63 10.40
C ILE A 54 -1.40 -2.09 10.41
N PHE A 55 -2.25 -2.47 9.45
CA PHE A 55 -2.78 -3.81 9.31
C PHE A 55 -2.38 -4.40 7.97
N ARG A 56 -2.02 -5.68 7.97
CA ARG A 56 -1.81 -6.49 6.76
C ARG A 56 -3.11 -7.22 6.44
N MET A 57 -3.68 -6.99 5.27
CA MET A 57 -4.94 -7.62 4.85
C MET A 57 -4.76 -8.32 3.51
N GLU A 58 -4.95 -9.64 3.47
CA GLU A 58 -4.96 -10.39 2.20
C GLU A 58 -6.14 -9.91 1.34
N VAL A 59 -5.92 -9.77 0.03
CA VAL A 59 -6.94 -9.40 -0.97
C VAL A 59 -7.08 -10.43 -2.08
N LEU A 60 -6.19 -11.43 -2.11
CA LEU A 60 -6.29 -12.60 -2.98
C LEU A 60 -6.37 -13.87 -2.11
N ASP A 61 -7.15 -14.85 -2.57
CA ASP A 61 -7.18 -16.18 -1.97
C ASP A 61 -5.91 -16.99 -2.30
N ARG A 62 -5.84 -18.24 -1.81
CA ARG A 62 -4.69 -19.14 -2.05
C ARG A 62 -4.51 -19.48 -3.53
N GLU A 63 -5.56 -19.44 -4.32
CA GLU A 63 -5.57 -19.71 -5.76
C GLU A 63 -5.27 -18.46 -6.60
N GLY A 64 -5.27 -17.26 -5.99
CA GLY A 64 -4.89 -16.00 -6.63
C GLY A 64 -6.08 -15.20 -7.11
N ARG A 65 -7.29 -15.61 -6.72
CA ARG A 65 -8.52 -14.93 -7.07
C ARG A 65 -8.79 -13.80 -6.09
N PRO A 66 -9.33 -12.66 -6.56
CA PRO A 66 -9.74 -11.58 -5.67
C PRO A 66 -10.76 -12.04 -4.64
N ILE A 67 -10.56 -11.64 -3.39
CA ILE A 67 -11.54 -11.84 -2.33
C ILE A 67 -12.83 -11.06 -2.67
N PRO A 68 -14.02 -11.65 -2.49
CA PRO A 68 -15.28 -10.97 -2.81
C PRO A 68 -15.48 -9.67 -2.01
N ALA A 69 -16.12 -8.67 -2.64
CA ALA A 69 -16.36 -7.37 -2.03
C ALA A 69 -17.08 -7.43 -0.66
N PRO A 70 -18.09 -8.30 -0.42
CA PRO A 70 -18.70 -8.43 0.91
C PRO A 70 -17.71 -8.90 1.98
N SER A 71 -16.80 -9.82 1.63
CA SER A 71 -15.76 -10.32 2.54
C SER A 71 -14.70 -9.26 2.84
N LEU A 72 -14.33 -8.44 1.84
CA LEU A 72 -13.49 -7.27 2.05
C LEU A 72 -14.17 -6.26 2.98
N GLY A 73 -15.46 -5.99 2.79
CA GLY A 73 -16.24 -5.10 3.66
C GLY A 73 -16.24 -5.56 5.11
N ALA A 74 -16.46 -6.85 5.36
CA ALA A 74 -16.36 -7.43 6.70
C ALA A 74 -14.95 -7.31 7.30
N ALA A 75 -13.89 -7.53 6.50
CA ALA A 75 -12.51 -7.38 6.95
C ALA A 75 -12.18 -5.93 7.34
N PHE A 76 -12.61 -4.94 6.55
CA PHE A 76 -12.46 -3.53 6.90
C PHE A 76 -13.23 -3.16 8.17
N GLN A 77 -14.46 -3.66 8.33
CA GLN A 77 -15.23 -3.42 9.56
C GLN A 77 -14.51 -3.98 10.79
N GLY A 78 -13.98 -5.20 10.72
CA GLY A 78 -13.20 -5.79 11.81
C GLY A 78 -11.95 -4.97 12.17
N ILE A 79 -11.29 -4.35 11.18
CA ILE A 79 -10.18 -3.42 11.44
C ILE A 79 -10.67 -2.16 12.20
N ARG A 80 -11.82 -1.60 11.84
CA ARG A 80 -12.38 -0.42 12.52
C ARG A 80 -12.77 -0.74 13.96
N ASP A 81 -13.42 -1.88 14.19
CA ASP A 81 -13.87 -2.30 15.52
C ASP A 81 -12.69 -2.49 16.50
N VAL A 82 -11.52 -2.91 16.01
CA VAL A 82 -10.28 -3.01 16.81
C VAL A 82 -9.74 -1.65 17.25
N VAL A 83 -10.01 -0.60 16.47
CA VAL A 83 -9.42 0.72 16.61
C VAL A 83 -10.29 1.68 17.42
N GLU A 84 -11.61 1.47 17.45
CA GLU A 84 -12.59 2.29 18.18
C GLU A 84 -12.56 2.14 19.74
N PRO A 85 -11.37 2.08 20.36
CA PRO A 85 -11.22 2.84 21.61
C PRO A 85 -9.98 3.75 21.68
N TYR A 86 -9.08 3.74 20.68
CA TYR A 86 -7.79 4.46 20.75
C TYR A 86 -7.32 4.99 19.40
N ALA A 87 -7.25 6.30 19.21
CA ALA A 87 -6.60 6.86 18.01
C ALA A 87 -5.65 8.03 18.34
N LYS A 88 -4.38 7.69 18.63
CA LYS A 88 -3.22 8.58 18.43
C LYS A 88 -2.17 7.82 17.65
N VAL A 89 -1.63 8.46 16.62
CA VAL A 89 -0.75 7.84 15.63
C VAL A 89 0.43 8.74 15.37
N TRP A 90 1.60 8.13 15.32
CA TRP A 90 2.82 8.76 14.85
C TRP A 90 3.18 8.20 13.49
N ILE A 91 3.02 9.01 12.44
CA ILE A 91 3.61 8.71 11.13
C ILE A 91 4.86 9.56 10.96
N VAL A 92 5.85 9.08 10.21
CA VAL A 92 6.96 9.92 9.74
C VAL A 92 6.63 10.31 8.30
N PRO A 93 6.17 11.55 8.04
CA PRO A 93 5.85 11.98 6.69
C PRO A 93 7.08 11.94 5.79
N ALA A 94 6.87 11.80 4.49
CA ALA A 94 7.94 11.84 3.49
C ALA A 94 8.77 13.14 3.57
N SER A 95 8.15 14.27 3.96
CA SER A 95 8.83 15.56 4.18
C SER A 95 9.79 15.55 5.37
N LYS A 96 9.63 14.62 6.31
CA LYS A 96 10.46 14.43 7.50
C LYS A 96 11.33 13.16 7.43
N ALA A 97 11.37 12.48 6.28
CA ALA A 97 12.11 11.22 6.12
C ALA A 97 13.61 11.35 6.43
N LYS A 98 14.23 12.51 6.16
CA LYS A 98 15.65 12.76 6.46
C LYS A 98 15.92 13.04 7.94
N THR A 99 14.95 13.58 8.67
CA THR A 99 15.09 13.93 10.09
C THR A 99 14.53 12.86 11.03
N GLY A 100 13.71 11.93 10.52
CA GLY A 100 13.02 10.91 11.31
C GLY A 100 11.94 11.48 12.24
N GLU A 101 11.65 12.77 12.11
CA GLU A 101 10.73 13.49 12.98
C GLU A 101 9.30 12.98 12.74
N LYS A 102 8.72 12.42 13.80
CA LYS A 102 7.35 11.90 13.79
C LYS A 102 6.38 13.07 13.80
N ALA A 103 5.36 13.02 12.95
CA ALA A 103 4.21 13.92 13.02
C ALA A 103 3.04 13.17 13.66
N GLU A 104 2.38 13.82 14.61
CA GLU A 104 1.09 13.37 15.15
C GLU A 104 0.01 13.69 14.11
N PHE A 105 -0.72 12.67 13.66
CA PHE A 105 -1.88 12.86 12.79
C PHE A 105 -3.14 12.49 13.56
N THR A 106 -3.94 13.50 13.92
CA THR A 106 -5.25 13.29 14.54
C THR A 106 -6.31 13.39 13.44
N LEU A 107 -6.90 12.25 13.08
CA LEU A 107 -8.16 12.25 12.33
C LEU A 107 -9.23 12.77 13.29
N ARG A 108 -9.78 13.96 13.02
CA ARG A 108 -11.05 14.39 13.61
C ARG A 108 -12.15 13.86 12.72
N ASP A 109 -13.21 13.34 13.35
CA ASP A 109 -14.41 12.83 12.68
C ASP A 109 -15.00 13.83 11.67
#